data_AF-A0A8B7ZVZ1-F1
#
_entry.id   AF-A0A8B7ZVZ1-F1
#
_cell.length_a   1.000
_cell.length_b   1.000
_cell.length_c   1.000
_cell.angle_alpha   90.00
_cell.angle_beta   90.00
_cell.angle_gamma   90.00
#
_symmetry.space_group_name_H-M   'P 1'
#
loop_
_entity.id
_entity.type
_entity.pdbx_description
1 polymer ?
#
loop_
_entity_poly.entity_id
_entity_poly.type
_entity_poly.pdbx_seq_one_letter_code
_entity_poly.pdbx_strand_id
1 'polypeptide(L)'
;MAVVLMGVCGSGKSTVGRHLAKTADWEFIDADDHHPETNKQKMAKGIPLTDEDRHGWLLTLHHILKSWRINHQGGVLACSALKRSYREILCTGQMEAVRQKCSFCDLPASQPWSAW
;
A
#
# COMPACT_ATOMS: atom_id res chain seq x y z
N MET A 1 -8.95 12.33 1.45
CA MET A 1 -7.75 12.15 2.31
C MET A 1 -7.41 10.67 2.30
N ALA A 2 -6.16 10.27 2.12
CA ALA A 2 -5.81 8.85 2.02
C ALA A 2 -4.74 8.48 3.06
N VAL A 3 -4.91 7.32 3.70
CA VAL A 3 -3.95 6.74 4.64
C VAL A 3 -3.47 5.39 4.09
N VAL A 4 -2.17 5.23 3.93
CA VAL A 4 -1.57 3.94 3.51
C VAL A 4 -0.93 3.28 4.73
N LEU A 5 -1.47 2.15 5.16
CA LEU A 5 -0.92 1.34 6.24
C LEU A 5 0.08 0.34 5.68
N MET A 6 1.34 0.46 6.13
CA MET A 6 2.45 -0.34 5.65
C MET A 6 2.99 -1.31 6.69
N GLY A 7 3.57 -2.42 6.25
CA GLY A 7 4.11 -3.46 7.14
C GLY A 7 4.07 -4.88 6.55
N VAL A 8 4.82 -5.79 7.16
CA VAL A 8 4.93 -7.19 6.75
C VAL A 8 3.63 -7.98 6.94
N CYS A 9 3.52 -9.17 6.34
CA CYS A 9 2.40 -10.08 6.59
C CYS A 9 2.26 -10.38 8.09
N GLY A 10 1.04 -10.45 8.61
CA GLY A 10 0.77 -10.70 10.02
C GLY A 10 0.92 -9.49 10.96
N SER A 11 1.36 -8.31 10.48
CA SER A 11 1.52 -7.12 11.33
C SER A 11 0.20 -6.41 11.72
N GLY A 12 -0.95 -6.98 11.38
CA GLY A 12 -2.26 -6.45 11.77
C GLY A 12 -2.81 -5.28 10.93
N LYS A 13 -2.19 -4.92 9.78
CA LYS A 13 -2.62 -3.79 8.93
C LYS A 13 -4.11 -3.82 8.59
N SER A 14 -4.63 -4.97 8.17
CA SER A 14 -6.03 -5.09 7.76
C SER A 14 -7.00 -5.00 8.94
N THR A 15 -6.55 -5.35 10.16
CA THR A 15 -7.35 -5.18 11.38
C THR A 15 -7.40 -3.71 11.79
N VAL A 16 -6.25 -3.05 11.87
CA VAL A 16 -6.15 -1.62 12.22
C VAL A 16 -6.84 -0.76 11.15
N GLY A 17 -6.62 -1.06 9.87
CA GLY A 17 -7.15 -0.30 8.76
C GLY A 17 -8.68 -0.35 8.67
N ARG A 18 -9.28 -1.52 8.87
CA ARG A 18 -10.74 -1.64 8.94
C ARG A 18 -11.33 -0.84 10.10
N HIS A 19 -10.68 -0.88 11.26
CA HIS A 19 -11.16 -0.12 12.42
C HIS A 19 -11.05 1.40 12.19
N LEU A 20 -9.91 1.86 11.65
CA LEU A 20 -9.68 3.26 11.31
C LEU A 20 -10.69 3.76 10.28
N ALA A 21 -10.88 3.01 9.19
CA ALA A 21 -11.82 3.34 8.12
C ALA A 21 -13.26 3.43 8.66
N LYS A 22 -13.67 2.46 9.48
CA LYS A 22 -14.99 2.48 10.13
C LYS A 22 -15.19 3.71 11.02
N THR A 23 -14.16 4.10 11.77
CA THR A 23 -14.24 5.24 12.70
C THR A 23 -14.29 6.57 11.96
N ALA A 24 -13.62 6.66 10.80
CA ALA A 24 -13.54 7.85 9.98
C ALA A 24 -14.63 7.93 8.89
N ASP A 25 -15.50 6.91 8.79
CA ASP A 25 -16.48 6.72 7.70
C ASP A 25 -15.82 6.73 6.30
N TRP A 26 -14.70 6.01 6.18
CA TRP A 26 -13.91 5.91 4.96
C TRP A 26 -13.97 4.52 4.36
N GLU A 27 -13.59 4.43 3.08
CA GLU A 27 -13.39 3.16 2.42
C GLU A 27 -12.11 2.49 2.93
N PHE A 28 -12.17 1.16 3.13
CA PHE A 28 -11.00 0.34 3.42
C PHE A 28 -10.71 -0.58 2.23
N ILE A 29 -9.46 -0.61 1.78
CA ILE A 29 -8.99 -1.52 0.74
C ILE A 29 -7.77 -2.29 1.24
N ASP A 30 -7.78 -3.61 1.04
CA ASP A 30 -6.60 -4.45 1.16
C ASP A 30 -5.91 -4.56 -0.21
N ALA A 31 -4.65 -4.13 -0.29
CA ALA A 31 -3.93 -4.09 -1.56
C ALA A 31 -3.77 -5.48 -2.16
N ASP A 32 -3.68 -6.53 -1.35
CA ASP A 32 -3.48 -7.90 -1.82
C ASP A 32 -4.69 -8.41 -2.64
N ASP A 33 -5.89 -7.87 -2.38
CA ASP A 33 -7.11 -8.20 -3.13
C ASP A 33 -7.06 -7.73 -4.58
N HIS A 34 -6.28 -6.68 -4.85
CA HIS A 34 -6.10 -6.07 -6.17
C HIS A 34 -4.98 -6.69 -7.01
N HIS A 35 -4.36 -7.77 -6.53
CA HIS A 35 -3.44 -8.52 -7.38
C HIS A 35 -4.18 -9.16 -8.57
N PRO A 36 -3.58 -9.14 -9.78
CA PRO A 36 -4.11 -9.89 -10.91
C PRO A 36 -4.08 -11.39 -10.60
N GLU A 37 -4.97 -12.13 -11.24
CA GLU A 37 -5.12 -13.57 -11.01
C GLU A 37 -3.81 -14.35 -11.24
N THR A 38 -3.00 -13.91 -12.21
CA THR A 38 -1.66 -14.46 -12.48
C THR A 38 -0.73 -14.34 -11.27
N ASN A 39 -0.78 -13.23 -10.54
CA ASN A 39 0.02 -13.03 -9.33
C ASN A 39 -0.52 -13.85 -8.17
N LYS A 40 -1.85 -13.91 -8.01
CA LYS A 40 -2.50 -14.75 -6.98
C LYS A 40 -2.11 -16.22 -7.15
N GLN A 41 -2.10 -16.72 -8.39
CA GLN A 41 -1.67 -18.08 -8.69
C GLN A 41 -0.19 -18.33 -8.40
N LYS A 42 0.71 -17.38 -8.71
CA LYS A 42 2.13 -17.48 -8.34
C LYS A 42 2.29 -17.57 -6.82
N MET A 43 1.64 -16.68 -6.08
CA MET A 43 1.68 -16.66 -4.61
C MET A 43 1.10 -17.95 -4.00
N ALA A 44 -0.01 -18.46 -4.54
CA ALA A 44 -0.63 -19.71 -4.10
C ALA A 44 0.29 -20.93 -4.30
N LYS A 45 1.17 -20.89 -5.31
CA LYS A 45 2.21 -21.91 -5.56
C LYS A 45 3.50 -21.68 -4.77
N GLY A 46 3.55 -20.67 -3.90
CA GLY A 46 4.77 -20.28 -3.18
C GLY A 46 5.85 -19.66 -4.07
N ILE A 47 5.50 -19.28 -5.31
CA ILE A 47 6.43 -18.65 -6.24
C ILE A 47 6.49 -17.15 -5.91
N PRO A 48 7.68 -16.61 -5.58
CA PRO A 48 7.81 -15.19 -5.26
C PRO A 48 7.53 -14.33 -6.51
N LEU A 49 6.76 -13.26 -6.34
CA LEU A 49 6.54 -12.29 -7.41
C LEU A 49 7.82 -11.50 -7.69
N THR A 50 8.02 -11.12 -8.94
CA THR A 50 9.09 -10.21 -9.37
C THR A 50 8.67 -8.74 -9.21
N ASP A 51 9.59 -7.79 -9.47
CA ASP A 51 9.25 -6.37 -9.52
C ASP A 51 8.31 -6.05 -10.70
N GLU A 52 8.50 -6.72 -11.83
CA GLU A 52 7.65 -6.62 -13.02
C GLU A 52 6.22 -7.07 -12.71
N ASP A 53 6.07 -8.22 -12.03
CA ASP A 53 4.76 -8.74 -11.60
C ASP A 53 4.01 -7.73 -10.72
N ARG A 54 4.74 -6.98 -9.88
CA ARG A 54 4.16 -6.00 -8.97
C ARG A 54 3.87 -4.66 -9.64
N HIS A 55 4.46 -4.36 -10.80
CA HIS A 55 4.33 -3.05 -11.43
C HIS A 55 2.86 -2.72 -11.77
N GLY A 56 2.17 -3.61 -12.49
CA GLY A 56 0.76 -3.41 -12.86
C GLY A 56 -0.18 -3.33 -11.64
N TRP A 57 0.13 -4.10 -10.59
CA TRP A 57 -0.58 -4.03 -9.31
C TRP A 57 -0.39 -2.67 -8.63
N LEU A 58 0.85 -2.16 -8.54
CA LEU A 58 1.13 -0.84 -7.96
C LEU A 58 0.45 0.29 -8.73
N LEU A 59 0.41 0.21 -10.06
CA LEU A 59 -0.35 1.17 -10.88
C LEU A 59 -1.84 1.12 -10.57
N THR A 60 -2.42 -0.07 -10.38
CA THR A 60 -3.84 -0.21 -10.00
C THR A 60 -4.13 0.51 -8.68
N LEU A 61 -3.29 0.28 -7.67
CA LEU A 61 -3.41 0.96 -6.37
C LEU A 61 -3.23 2.47 -6.48
N HIS A 62 -2.30 2.93 -7.32
CA HIS A 62 -2.12 4.36 -7.57
C HIS A 62 -3.40 5.00 -8.15
N HIS A 63 -4.07 4.34 -9.10
CA HIS A 63 -5.34 4.85 -9.66
C HIS A 63 -6.44 4.95 -8.59
N ILE A 64 -6.50 4.01 -7.65
CA ILE A 64 -7.44 4.05 -6.51
C ILE A 64 -7.13 5.23 -5.59
N LEU A 65 -5.86 5.42 -5.20
CA LEU A 65 -5.46 6.57 -4.38
C LEU A 65 -5.76 7.90 -5.09
N LYS A 66 -5.58 7.95 -6.41
CA LYS A 66 -5.90 9.11 -7.24
C LYS A 66 -7.41 9.35 -7.33
N SER A 67 -8.25 8.33 -7.46
CA SER A 67 -9.71 8.50 -7.51
C SER A 67 -10.25 9.04 -6.19
N TRP A 68 -9.77 8.53 -5.04
CA TRP A 68 -10.12 9.08 -3.73
C TRP A 68 -9.76 10.56 -3.61
N ARG A 69 -8.60 10.95 -4.13
CA ARG A 69 -8.18 12.35 -4.13
C ARG A 69 -9.09 13.23 -5.00
N ILE A 70 -9.41 12.80 -6.21
CA ILE A 70 -10.25 13.55 -7.16
C ILE A 70 -11.68 13.71 -6.62
N ASN A 71 -12.23 12.65 -6.04
CA ASN A 71 -13.61 12.64 -5.53
C ASN A 71 -13.75 13.25 -4.12
N HIS A 72 -12.67 13.79 -3.55
CA HIS A 72 -12.63 14.26 -2.16
C HIS A 72 -13.05 13.18 -1.12
N GLN A 73 -12.87 11.91 -1.46
CA GLN A 73 -13.21 10.78 -0.60
C GLN A 73 -12.06 10.45 0.36
N GLY A 74 -12.44 9.93 1.52
CA GLY A 74 -11.52 9.38 2.50
C GLY A 74 -11.27 7.90 2.25
N GLY A 75 -10.03 7.43 2.43
CA GLY A 75 -9.71 6.02 2.20
C GLY A 75 -8.51 5.53 3.01
N VAL A 76 -8.55 4.26 3.39
CA VAL A 76 -7.46 3.53 4.06
C VAL A 76 -7.03 2.37 3.17
N LEU A 77 -5.77 2.36 2.76
CA LEU A 77 -5.18 1.29 1.97
C LEU A 77 -4.17 0.50 2.82
N ALA A 78 -4.41 -0.79 3.06
CA ALA A 78 -3.39 -1.67 3.64
C ALA A 78 -2.50 -2.20 2.51
N CYS A 79 -1.19 -1.93 2.54
CA CYS A 79 -0.27 -2.38 1.50
C CYS A 79 1.09 -2.77 2.08
N SER A 80 1.66 -3.88 1.63
CA SER A 80 2.98 -4.32 2.08
C SER A 80 4.09 -3.31 1.68
N ALA A 81 4.06 -2.76 0.46
CA ALA A 81 4.88 -1.65 -0.08
C ALA A 81 6.31 -1.44 0.50
N LEU A 82 7.03 -2.52 0.84
CA LEU A 82 8.24 -2.44 1.66
C LEU A 82 9.39 -1.67 0.98
N LYS A 83 9.48 -1.75 -0.36
CA LYS A 83 10.50 -1.05 -1.14
C LYS A 83 10.18 0.44 -1.31
N ARG A 84 11.22 1.26 -1.30
CA ARG A 84 11.12 2.70 -1.56
C ARG A 84 10.53 3.01 -2.94
N SER A 85 10.96 2.28 -3.97
CA SER A 85 10.46 2.44 -5.35
C SER A 85 8.94 2.20 -5.45
N TYR A 86 8.38 1.28 -4.65
CA TYR A 86 6.94 1.04 -4.64
C TYR A 86 6.17 2.21 -4.03
N ARG A 87 6.68 2.78 -2.93
CA ARG A 87 6.11 3.98 -2.32
C ARG A 87 6.14 5.16 -3.29
N GLU A 88 7.22 5.31 -4.04
CA GLU A 88 7.32 6.34 -5.08
C GLU A 88 6.23 6.15 -6.14
N ILE A 89 6.02 4.94 -6.68
CA ILE A 89 4.94 4.68 -7.65
C ILE A 89 3.56 5.02 -7.08
N LEU A 90 3.28 4.65 -5.83
CA LEU A 90 2.01 4.96 -5.17
C LEU A 90 1.80 6.48 -4.99
N CYS A 91 2.85 7.22 -4.63
CA CYS A 91 2.77 8.64 -4.30
C CYS A 91 2.90 9.58 -5.51
N THR A 92 3.68 9.25 -6.54
CA THR A 92 4.04 10.21 -7.59
C THR A 92 3.22 10.09 -8.86
N GLY A 93 2.77 8.90 -9.29
CA GLY A 93 2.05 8.78 -10.56
C GLY A 93 2.80 9.48 -11.70
N GLN A 94 4.04 9.06 -11.95
CA GLN A 94 5.08 9.70 -12.77
C GLN A 94 5.84 10.85 -12.09
N MET A 95 7.11 10.98 -12.47
CA MET A 95 8.13 11.86 -11.90
C MET A 95 7.66 13.30 -11.66
N GLU A 96 7.31 13.62 -10.42
CA GLU A 96 7.75 14.80 -9.68
C GLU A 96 7.38 14.59 -8.21
N ALA A 97 8.40 14.63 -7.34
CA ALA A 97 8.25 14.39 -5.92
C ALA A 97 7.54 15.57 -5.23
N VAL A 98 6.23 15.65 -5.37
CA VAL A 98 5.43 16.49 -4.48
C VAL A 98 5.39 15.78 -3.13
N ARG A 99 6.19 16.28 -2.18
CA ARG A 99 6.04 16.00 -0.74
C ARG A 99 4.67 16.49 -0.27
N GLN A 100 3.62 15.78 -0.63
CA GLN A 100 2.39 15.84 0.15
C GLN A 100 2.66 15.06 1.43
N LYS A 101 2.41 15.71 2.56
CA LYS A 101 2.58 15.19 3.91
C LYS A 101 1.66 13.97 4.08
N CYS A 102 2.08 12.81 3.59
CA CYS A 102 1.59 11.53 4.08
C CYS A 102 2.09 11.50 5.52
N SER A 103 1.20 11.67 6.48
CA SER A 103 1.52 11.33 7.87
C SER A 103 1.77 9.83 7.90
N PHE A 104 3.01 9.45 7.62
CA PHE A 104 3.56 8.18 8.04
C PHE A 104 3.38 8.17 9.56
N CYS A 105 2.62 7.21 10.09
CA CYS A 105 2.76 6.87 11.50
C CYS A 105 4.14 6.23 11.63
N ASP A 106 5.16 7.08 11.81
CA ASP A 106 6.52 6.68 12.14
C ASP A 106 6.47 5.93 13.48
N LEU A 107 6.42 4.60 13.43
CA LEU A 107 6.97 3.79 14.51
C LEU A 107 8.49 3.81 14.32
N PRO A 108 9.27 4.24 15.33
CA PRO A 108 10.71 4.43 15.16
C PRO A 108 11.37 3.10 14.78
N ALA A 109 11.89 3.02 13.55
CA ALA A 109 12.78 1.97 13.10
C ALA A 109 14.18 2.24 13.65
N SER A 110 14.36 2.08 14.96
CA SER A 110 15.65 2.26 15.62
C SER A 110 16.39 0.93 15.83
N GLN A 111 16.39 0.00 14.86
CA GLN A 111 17.40 -1.07 14.81
C GLN A 111 17.84 -1.41 13.37
N PRO A 112 19.17 -1.56 13.14
CA PRO A 112 19.74 -1.85 11.83
C PRO A 112 19.43 -3.27 11.35
N TRP A 113 19.11 -3.38 10.06
CA TRP A 113 18.70 -4.61 9.35
C TRP A 113 19.83 -5.63 9.08
N SER A 114 20.84 -5.74 9.94
CA SER A 114 21.98 -6.65 9.71
C SER A 114 21.87 -8.02 10.39
N ALA A 115 20.66 -8.53 10.63
CA ALA A 115 20.48 -9.87 11.20
C ALA A 115 19.15 -10.52 10.82
N TRP A 116 19.02 -10.90 9.54
CA TRP A 116 18.25 -12.05 9.04
C TRP A 116 18.87 -12.52 7.72
#